data_AF-A0A523GP32-F1
#
_entry.id   AF-A0A523GP32-F1
#
_cell.length_a   1.000
_cell.length_b   1.000
_cell.length_c   1.000
_cell.angle_alpha   90.00
_cell.angle_beta   90.00
_cell.angle_gamma   90.00
#
_symmetry.space_group_name_H-M   'P 1'
#
loop_
_entity.id
_entity.type
_entity.pdbx_description
1 polymer ?
#
loop_
_entity_poly.entity_id
_entity_poly.type
_entity_poly.pdbx_seq_one_letter_code
_entity_poly.pdbx_strand_id
1 'polypeptide(L)'
;ITVIEKTKSFVVGAGKIILAISIILWVLASYGPGDFNNVEDIIRQQNTATANTEAEIETQIAALKLEKSYIGIIGRAIEPAVEPLGYDWKIGIAIVSSFAAREVFVGTLATIYSVGSKEVETIKNRMAAEVDPISGIPRFNFASGISLLLFYAFAMQCMSTLAVVRRETNSWIWPLWQLVVMTLIAYVVALGAYQILK
;
A
#
# COMPACT_ATOMS: atom_id res chain seq x y z
N ILE A 1 33.02 -11.60 11.86
CA ILE A 1 31.55 -11.38 11.91
C ILE A 1 30.91 -12.53 11.13
N THR A 2 30.37 -13.53 11.82
CA THR A 2 29.81 -14.73 11.18
C THR A 2 28.44 -14.43 10.56
N VAL A 3 28.05 -15.17 9.53
CA VAL A 3 26.74 -15.01 8.83
C VAL A 3 25.57 -14.95 9.82
N ILE A 4 25.66 -15.74 10.90
CA ILE A 4 24.67 -15.81 11.99
C ILE A 4 24.46 -14.46 12.69
N GLU A 5 25.52 -13.69 12.94
CA GLU A 5 25.39 -12.37 13.56
C GLU A 5 24.68 -11.37 12.65
N LYS A 6 24.97 -11.38 11.34
CA LYS A 6 24.29 -10.53 10.36
C LYS A 6 22.82 -10.90 10.23
N THR A 7 22.49 -12.20 10.17
CA THR A 7 21.10 -12.68 10.14
C THR A 7 20.35 -12.27 11.40
N LYS A 8 20.94 -12.46 12.59
CA LYS A 8 20.34 -12.04 13.86
C LYS A 8 20.13 -10.53 13.91
N SER A 9 21.11 -9.74 13.46
CA SER A 9 21.01 -8.29 13.39
C SER A 9 19.89 -7.84 12.44
N PHE A 10 19.69 -8.53 11.31
CA PHE A 10 18.60 -8.23 10.39
C PHE A 10 17.22 -8.56 10.98
N VAL A 11 17.05 -9.78 11.52
CA VAL A 11 15.79 -10.23 12.12
C VAL A 11 15.39 -9.35 13.31
N VAL A 12 16.33 -9.04 14.20
CA VAL A 12 16.02 -8.27 15.42
C VAL A 12 16.01 -6.76 15.16
N GLY A 13 16.77 -6.27 14.17
CA GLY A 13 16.80 -4.86 13.79
C GLY A 13 15.63 -4.49 12.90
N ALA A 14 15.65 -4.95 11.65
CA ALA A 14 14.61 -4.64 10.65
C ALA A 14 13.26 -5.27 11.00
N GLY A 15 13.26 -6.51 11.54
CA GLY A 15 12.03 -7.22 11.86
C GLY A 15 11.16 -6.51 12.93
N LYS A 16 11.77 -5.82 13.90
CA LYS A 16 11.01 -5.01 14.87
C LYS A 16 10.25 -3.86 14.21
N ILE A 17 10.88 -3.19 13.25
CA ILE A 17 10.27 -2.07 12.52
C ILE A 17 9.11 -2.60 11.67
N ILE A 18 9.33 -3.70 10.94
CA ILE A 18 8.29 -4.33 10.11
C ILE A 18 7.09 -4.72 10.99
N LEU A 19 7.33 -5.41 12.11
CA LEU A 19 6.25 -5.85 13.01
C LEU A 19 5.49 -4.67 13.62
N ALA A 20 6.19 -3.61 14.05
CA ALA A 20 5.54 -2.41 14.56
C ALA A 20 4.64 -1.75 13.50
N ILE A 21 5.13 -1.61 12.27
CA ILE A 21 4.35 -1.07 11.15
C ILE A 21 3.15 -1.98 10.83
N SER A 22 3.33 -3.30 10.76
CA SER A 22 2.22 -4.23 10.53
C SER A 22 1.14 -4.13 11.60
N ILE A 23 1.50 -3.97 12.87
CA ILE A 23 0.53 -3.77 13.96
C ILE A 23 -0.20 -2.44 13.77
N ILE A 24 0.52 -1.35 13.48
CA ILE A 24 -0.09 -0.04 13.25
C ILE A 24 -1.05 -0.09 12.06
N LEU A 25 -0.61 -0.64 10.93
CA LEU A 25 -1.45 -0.79 9.74
C LEU A 25 -2.66 -1.67 10.00
N TRP A 26 -2.50 -2.76 10.76
CA TRP A 26 -3.60 -3.63 11.16
C TRP A 26 -4.63 -2.91 12.02
N VAL A 27 -4.19 -2.12 13.00
CA VAL A 27 -5.08 -1.26 13.81
C VAL A 27 -5.80 -0.25 12.93
N LEU A 28 -5.07 0.46 12.05
CA LEU A 28 -5.68 1.44 11.15
C LEU A 28 -6.66 0.81 10.15
N ALA A 29 -6.43 -0.45 9.75
CA ALA A 29 -7.32 -1.20 8.86
C ALA A 29 -8.55 -1.75 9.58
N SER A 30 -8.40 -2.09 10.87
CA SER A 30 -9.44 -2.74 11.66
C SER A 30 -10.37 -1.76 12.38
N TYR A 31 -9.98 -0.49 12.50
CA TYR A 31 -10.78 0.56 13.12
C TYR A 31 -11.02 1.72 12.13
N GLY A 32 -12.20 2.33 12.20
CA GLY A 32 -12.57 3.49 11.40
C GLY A 32 -13.52 4.44 12.13
N PRO A 33 -13.54 5.73 11.78
CA PRO A 33 -14.46 6.71 12.35
C PRO A 33 -15.87 6.63 11.70
N GLY A 34 -16.86 7.21 12.38
CA GLY A 34 -18.21 7.40 11.83
C GLY A 34 -18.98 6.09 11.60
N ASP A 35 -19.52 5.91 10.39
CA ASP A 35 -20.40 4.79 10.01
C ASP A 35 -19.71 3.42 9.90
N PHE A 36 -18.43 3.29 10.28
CA PHE A 36 -17.68 2.03 10.23
C PHE A 36 -18.42 0.86 10.92
N ASN A 37 -19.06 1.12 12.05
CA ASN A 37 -19.84 0.12 12.79
C ASN A 37 -21.20 -0.18 12.14
N ASN A 38 -21.75 0.75 11.36
CA ASN A 38 -23.07 0.64 10.73
C ASN A 38 -23.00 0.00 9.32
N VAL A 39 -21.80 -0.19 8.75
CA VAL A 39 -21.60 -0.75 7.40
C VAL A 39 -22.30 -2.10 7.22
N GLU A 40 -22.28 -2.92 8.26
CA GLU A 40 -22.89 -4.25 8.23
C GLU A 40 -24.41 -4.18 8.13
N ASP A 41 -25.05 -3.28 8.87
CA ASP A 41 -26.49 -3.10 8.85
C ASP A 41 -26.96 -2.49 7.52
N ILE A 42 -26.22 -1.52 6.98
CA ILE A 42 -26.51 -0.88 5.68
C ILE A 42 -26.47 -1.93 4.57
N ILE A 43 -25.42 -2.75 4.51
CA ILE A 43 -25.23 -3.73 3.44
C ILE A 43 -26.21 -4.89 3.55
N ARG A 44 -26.52 -5.37 4.77
CA ARG A 44 -27.53 -6.41 4.98
C ARG A 44 -28.93 -5.91 4.60
N GLN A 45 -29.29 -4.67 4.92
CA GLN A 45 -30.56 -4.07 4.49
C GLN A 45 -30.63 -3.89 2.97
N GLN A 46 -29.56 -3.45 2.33
CA GLN A 46 -29.51 -3.17 0.90
C GLN A 46 -29.50 -4.46 0.05
N ASN A 47 -28.85 -5.53 0.54
CA ASN A 47 -28.84 -6.84 -0.13
C ASN A 47 -30.08 -7.70 0.14
N THR A 48 -30.99 -7.31 1.04
CA THR A 48 -32.28 -8.01 1.14
C THR A 48 -33.11 -7.85 -0.15
N ALA A 49 -32.79 -6.85 -0.98
CA ALA A 49 -33.44 -6.58 -2.27
C ALA A 49 -32.73 -7.19 -3.50
N THR A 50 -31.50 -7.73 -3.36
CA THR A 50 -30.69 -8.27 -4.46
C THR A 50 -30.26 -9.70 -4.12
N ALA A 51 -30.59 -10.69 -4.96
CA ALA A 51 -30.33 -12.11 -4.71
C ALA A 51 -28.84 -12.49 -4.81
N ASN A 52 -27.98 -11.88 -3.99
CA ASN A 52 -26.56 -12.17 -3.89
C ASN A 52 -26.31 -13.30 -2.88
N THR A 53 -25.27 -14.11 -3.11
CA THR A 53 -24.92 -15.21 -2.21
C THR A 53 -24.40 -14.67 -0.88
N GLU A 54 -24.70 -15.30 0.26
CA GLU A 54 -24.25 -14.82 1.59
C GLU A 54 -22.72 -14.57 1.66
N ALA A 55 -21.93 -15.39 0.97
CA ALA A 55 -20.47 -15.22 0.87
C ALA A 55 -20.04 -13.93 0.12
N GLU A 56 -20.78 -13.52 -0.91
CA GLU A 56 -20.52 -12.27 -1.65
C GLU A 56 -20.89 -11.05 -0.81
N ILE A 57 -21.94 -11.15 -0.01
CA ILE A 57 -22.38 -10.09 0.92
C ILE A 57 -21.30 -9.87 1.99
N GLU A 58 -20.78 -10.95 2.58
CA GLU A 58 -19.71 -10.83 3.59
C GLU A 58 -18.43 -10.21 3.02
N THR A 59 -18.07 -10.54 1.78
CA THR A 59 -16.90 -9.97 1.10
C THR A 59 -17.09 -8.47 0.84
N GLN A 60 -18.29 -8.06 0.41
CA GLN A 60 -18.63 -6.64 0.23
C GLN A 60 -18.60 -5.87 1.56
N ILE A 61 -19.11 -6.45 2.65
CA ILE A 61 -19.05 -5.85 3.99
C ILE A 61 -17.58 -5.63 4.40
N ALA A 62 -16.73 -6.64 4.23
CA ALA A 62 -15.33 -6.56 4.60
C ALA A 62 -14.57 -5.51 3.76
N ALA A 63 -14.82 -5.45 2.45
CA ALA A 63 -14.23 -4.45 1.56
C ALA A 63 -14.64 -3.02 1.94
N LEU A 64 -15.92 -2.78 2.21
CA LEU A 64 -16.42 -1.45 2.59
C LEU A 64 -16.02 -1.05 4.00
N LYS A 65 -15.95 -1.99 4.95
CA LYS A 65 -15.37 -1.72 6.28
C LYS A 65 -13.91 -1.29 6.11
N LEU A 66 -13.13 -2.01 5.31
CA LEU A 66 -11.74 -1.65 5.04
C LEU A 66 -11.61 -0.28 4.35
N GLU A 67 -12.50 0.08 3.42
CA GLU A 67 -12.49 1.40 2.77
C GLU A 67 -12.83 2.54 3.76
N LYS A 68 -13.79 2.33 4.68
CA LYS A 68 -14.16 3.31 5.71
C LYS A 68 -13.24 3.32 6.93
N SER A 69 -12.26 2.42 7.01
CA SER A 69 -11.28 2.38 8.09
C SER A 69 -10.33 3.58 8.04
N TYR A 70 -9.56 3.82 9.11
CA TYR A 70 -8.56 4.88 9.10
C TYR A 70 -7.52 4.70 7.99
N ILE A 71 -7.12 3.46 7.70
CA ILE A 71 -6.18 3.17 6.60
C ILE A 71 -6.82 3.55 5.26
N GLY A 72 -8.09 3.21 5.05
CA GLY A 72 -8.83 3.55 3.83
C GLY A 72 -8.94 5.06 3.62
N ILE A 73 -9.31 5.81 4.68
CA ILE A 73 -9.40 7.28 4.62
C ILE A 73 -8.05 7.92 4.26
N ILE A 74 -6.96 7.47 4.90
CA ILE A 74 -5.61 7.96 4.59
C ILE A 74 -5.23 7.60 3.15
N GLY A 75 -5.55 6.39 2.70
CA GLY A 75 -5.31 5.94 1.34
C GLY A 75 -6.02 6.78 0.29
N ARG A 76 -7.31 7.04 0.49
CA ARG A 76 -8.13 7.87 -0.42
C ARG A 76 -7.61 9.31 -0.51
N ALA A 77 -6.98 9.83 0.55
CA ALA A 77 -6.32 11.13 0.50
C ALA A 77 -5.06 11.13 -0.39
N ILE A 78 -4.36 10.00 -0.51
CA ILE A 78 -3.16 9.83 -1.34
C ILE A 78 -3.53 9.41 -2.77
N GLU A 79 -4.64 8.70 -2.95
CA GLU A 79 -5.14 8.19 -4.22
C GLU A 79 -5.10 9.18 -5.39
N PRO A 80 -5.57 10.44 -5.30
CA PRO A 80 -5.55 11.34 -6.47
C PRO A 80 -4.13 11.63 -6.99
N ALA A 81 -3.11 11.49 -6.14
CA ALA A 81 -1.72 11.64 -6.58
C ALA A 81 -1.22 10.38 -7.29
N VAL A 82 -1.67 9.18 -6.90
CA VAL A 82 -1.14 7.90 -7.39
C VAL A 82 -2.00 7.24 -8.48
N GLU A 83 -3.28 7.60 -8.57
CA GLU A 83 -4.23 7.13 -9.59
C GLU A 83 -3.74 7.37 -11.02
N PRO A 84 -3.11 8.52 -11.37
CA PRO A 84 -2.58 8.73 -12.72
C PRO A 84 -1.47 7.73 -13.11
N LEU A 85 -0.81 7.09 -12.14
CA LEU A 85 0.23 6.08 -12.35
C LEU A 85 -0.35 4.66 -12.51
N GLY A 86 -1.68 4.53 -12.43
CA GLY A 86 -2.37 3.25 -12.46
C GLY A 86 -2.44 2.53 -11.12
N TYR A 87 -2.22 3.26 -10.01
CA TYR A 87 -2.24 2.70 -8.67
C TYR A 87 -3.55 2.99 -7.96
N ASP A 88 -3.95 2.12 -7.06
CA ASP A 88 -5.06 2.37 -6.15
C ASP A 88 -4.56 2.91 -4.80
N TRP A 89 -5.51 3.25 -3.93
CA TRP A 89 -5.20 3.69 -2.58
C TRP A 89 -4.42 2.63 -1.76
N LYS A 90 -4.63 1.32 -2.00
CA LYS A 90 -3.90 0.24 -1.30
C LYS A 90 -2.41 0.25 -1.68
N ILE A 91 -2.10 0.34 -2.98
CA ILE A 91 -0.73 0.50 -3.49
C ILE A 91 -0.12 1.81 -2.99
N GLY A 92 -0.89 2.91 -3.00
CA GLY A 92 -0.46 4.21 -2.46
C GLY A 92 0.01 4.12 -1.02
N ILE A 93 -0.76 3.47 -0.15
CA ILE A 93 -0.35 3.25 1.26
C ILE A 93 0.88 2.36 1.35
N ALA A 94 0.98 1.31 0.53
CA ALA A 94 2.15 0.45 0.50
C ALA A 94 3.43 1.22 0.07
N ILE A 95 3.32 2.16 -0.87
CA ILE A 95 4.43 3.05 -1.26
C ILE A 95 4.81 4.00 -0.12
N VAL A 96 3.82 4.53 0.61
CA VAL A 96 4.11 5.41 1.75
C VAL A 96 4.74 4.64 2.91
N SER A 97 4.24 3.45 3.23
CA SER A 97 4.83 2.61 4.29
C SER A 97 6.23 2.11 3.92
N SER A 98 6.53 1.94 2.62
CA SER A 98 7.85 1.50 2.16
C SER A 98 8.96 2.55 2.33
N PHE A 99 8.62 3.82 2.60
CA PHE A 99 9.61 4.81 3.05
C PHE A 99 10.30 4.42 4.36
N ALA A 100 9.60 3.68 5.23
CA ALA A 100 10.19 3.21 6.48
C ALA A 100 11.20 2.07 6.22
N ALA A 101 10.87 1.17 5.30
CA ALA A 101 11.78 0.15 4.77
C ALA A 101 11.20 -0.43 3.47
N ARG A 102 12.04 -0.64 2.46
CA ARG A 102 11.60 -1.09 1.12
C ARG A 102 10.89 -2.44 1.18
N GLU A 103 11.31 -3.29 2.09
CA GLU A 103 10.80 -4.63 2.34
C GLU A 103 9.38 -4.64 2.95
N VAL A 104 8.94 -3.51 3.52
CA VAL A 104 7.61 -3.36 4.16
C VAL A 104 6.49 -3.28 3.12
N PHE A 105 6.80 -3.00 1.84
CA PHE A 105 5.80 -2.91 0.78
C PHE A 105 4.92 -4.17 0.67
N VAL A 106 5.56 -5.35 0.56
CA VAL A 106 4.85 -6.63 0.42
C VAL A 106 4.09 -6.97 1.70
N GLY A 107 4.68 -6.68 2.87
CA GLY A 107 4.01 -6.87 4.16
C GLY A 107 2.76 -5.99 4.32
N THR A 108 2.81 -4.76 3.83
CA THR A 108 1.66 -3.83 3.87
C THR A 108 0.54 -4.31 2.99
N LEU A 109 0.83 -4.70 1.74
CA LEU A 109 -0.17 -5.29 0.86
C LEU A 109 -0.76 -6.57 1.47
N ALA A 110 0.07 -7.44 2.04
CA ALA A 110 -0.38 -8.64 2.72
C ALA A 110 -1.38 -8.33 3.86
N THR A 111 -1.07 -7.35 4.71
CA THR A 111 -1.95 -6.95 5.82
C THR A 111 -3.26 -6.36 5.30
N ILE A 112 -3.21 -5.44 4.33
CA ILE A 112 -4.41 -4.77 3.80
C ILE A 112 -5.35 -5.80 3.13
N TYR A 113 -4.80 -6.66 2.26
CA TYR A 113 -5.60 -7.70 1.58
C TYR A 113 -6.10 -8.79 2.55
N SER A 114 -5.33 -9.12 3.60
CA SER A 114 -5.75 -10.11 4.60
C SER A 114 -6.86 -9.61 5.51
N VAL A 115 -6.95 -8.31 5.79
CA VAL A 115 -8.03 -7.75 6.63
C VAL A 115 -9.34 -7.65 5.85
N GLY A 116 -9.27 -7.47 4.53
CA GLY A 116 -10.45 -7.35 3.66
C GLY A 116 -11.14 -8.66 3.26
N SER A 117 -10.59 -9.84 3.60
CA SER A 117 -11.16 -11.12 3.19
C SER A 117 -11.05 -12.20 4.27
N LYS A 118 -12.13 -12.97 4.49
CA LYS A 118 -12.15 -14.11 5.44
C LYS A 118 -11.50 -15.38 4.90
N GLU A 119 -11.32 -15.50 3.58
CA GLU A 119 -10.76 -16.68 2.94
C GLU A 119 -9.23 -16.63 2.86
N VAL A 120 -8.59 -17.75 3.20
CA VAL A 120 -7.14 -17.95 3.17
C VAL A 120 -6.67 -18.21 1.73
N GLU A 121 -6.70 -17.19 0.88
CA GLU A 121 -6.08 -17.23 -0.44
C GLU A 121 -4.68 -16.60 -0.42
N THR A 122 -3.84 -17.02 -1.38
CA THR A 122 -2.53 -16.39 -1.54
C THR A 122 -2.68 -14.94 -2.01
N ILE A 123 -1.82 -14.06 -1.49
CA ILE A 123 -1.77 -12.62 -1.86
C ILE A 123 -1.69 -12.44 -3.38
N LYS A 124 -1.00 -13.34 -4.07
CA LYS A 124 -0.86 -13.33 -5.54
C LYS A 124 -2.22 -13.44 -6.24
N ASN A 125 -3.08 -14.33 -5.80
CA ASN A 125 -4.40 -14.53 -6.40
C ASN A 125 -5.31 -13.32 -6.14
N ARG A 126 -5.23 -12.76 -4.93
CA ARG A 126 -5.97 -11.53 -4.56
C ARG A 126 -5.57 -10.33 -5.41
N MET A 127 -4.27 -10.10 -5.56
CA MET A 127 -3.76 -9.02 -6.41
C MET A 127 -4.15 -9.22 -7.88
N ALA A 128 -4.17 -10.46 -8.37
CA ALA A 128 -4.59 -10.76 -9.74
C ALA A 128 -6.10 -10.58 -9.97
N ALA A 129 -6.92 -10.80 -8.93
CA ALA A 129 -8.37 -10.64 -8.97
C ALA A 129 -8.84 -9.19 -8.75
N GLU A 130 -7.96 -8.28 -8.32
CA GLU A 130 -8.31 -6.88 -8.09
C GLU A 130 -8.45 -6.14 -9.43
N VAL A 131 -9.64 -5.65 -9.71
CA VAL A 131 -10.00 -4.93 -10.95
C VAL A 131 -10.31 -3.48 -10.61
N ASP A 132 -9.90 -2.57 -11.50
CA ASP A 132 -10.27 -1.16 -11.40
C ASP A 132 -11.78 -0.98 -11.63
N PRO A 133 -12.55 -0.43 -10.66
CA PRO A 133 -13.99 -0.20 -10.82
C PRO A 133 -14.34 0.74 -11.98
N ILE A 134 -13.42 1.63 -12.36
CA ILE A 134 -13.64 2.64 -13.42
C ILE A 134 -13.23 2.08 -14.78
N SER A 135 -12.05 1.46 -14.84
CA SER A 135 -11.47 1.00 -16.12
C SER A 135 -11.89 -0.44 -16.49
N GLY A 136 -12.30 -1.26 -15.53
CA GLY A 136 -12.62 -2.69 -15.74
C GLY A 136 -11.41 -3.59 -16.02
N ILE A 137 -10.19 -3.05 -15.93
CA ILE A 137 -8.92 -3.74 -16.20
C ILE A 137 -8.29 -4.16 -14.86
N PRO A 138 -7.58 -5.30 -14.79
CA PRO A 138 -6.81 -5.66 -13.59
C PRO A 138 -5.90 -4.52 -13.14
N ARG A 139 -5.94 -4.19 -11.85
CA ARG A 139 -5.08 -3.13 -11.26
C ARG A 139 -3.60 -3.47 -11.42
N PHE A 140 -3.26 -4.74 -11.25
CA PHE A 140 -1.91 -5.28 -11.49
C PHE A 140 -1.78 -5.81 -12.93
N ASN A 141 -1.77 -4.89 -13.89
CA ASN A 141 -1.50 -5.19 -15.29
C ASN A 141 -0.02 -4.94 -15.64
N PHE A 142 0.36 -5.22 -16.89
CA PHE A 142 1.74 -5.03 -17.33
C PHE A 142 2.19 -3.56 -17.20
N ALA A 143 1.33 -2.60 -17.54
CA ALA A 143 1.65 -1.17 -17.46
C ALA A 143 1.89 -0.72 -16.00
N SER A 144 1.03 -1.09 -15.06
CA SER A 144 1.20 -0.74 -13.64
C SER A 144 2.40 -1.47 -13.02
N GLY A 145 2.69 -2.70 -13.44
CA GLY A 145 3.90 -3.42 -13.04
C GLY A 145 5.19 -2.72 -13.47
N ILE A 146 5.28 -2.28 -14.73
CA ILE A 146 6.42 -1.52 -15.25
C ILE A 146 6.52 -0.14 -14.58
N SER A 147 5.40 0.55 -14.42
CA SER A 147 5.30 1.83 -13.70
C SER A 147 5.86 1.69 -12.27
N LEU A 148 5.45 0.65 -11.53
CA LEU A 148 5.87 0.40 -10.16
C LEU A 148 7.37 0.05 -10.09
N LEU A 149 7.86 -0.77 -11.03
CA LEU A 149 9.27 -1.13 -11.11
C LEU A 149 10.13 0.11 -11.35
N LEU A 150 9.75 0.97 -12.30
CA LEU A 150 10.47 2.20 -12.60
C LEU A 150 10.40 3.19 -11.45
N PHE A 151 9.23 3.34 -10.82
CA PHE A 151 9.08 4.17 -9.62
C PHE A 151 10.10 3.73 -8.56
N TYR A 152 10.18 2.44 -8.23
CA TYR A 152 11.12 1.90 -7.24
C TYR A 152 12.58 1.85 -7.71
N ALA A 153 12.85 1.96 -9.00
CA ALA A 153 14.21 2.05 -9.52
C ALA A 153 14.81 3.44 -9.27
N PHE A 154 14.00 4.50 -9.37
CA PHE A 154 14.43 5.89 -9.22
C PHE A 154 14.10 6.49 -7.85
N ALA A 155 13.07 5.99 -7.15
CA ALA A 155 12.66 6.54 -5.87
C ALA A 155 13.70 6.27 -4.79
N MET A 156 14.27 7.36 -4.25
CA MET A 156 15.24 7.29 -3.18
C MET A 156 14.55 7.20 -1.81
N GLN A 157 14.08 5.99 -1.46
CA GLN A 157 13.34 5.73 -0.21
C GLN A 157 14.21 5.16 0.92
N CYS A 158 15.54 5.17 0.76
CA CYS A 158 16.44 4.56 1.74
C CYS A 158 16.74 5.53 2.90
N MET A 159 16.09 5.37 4.07
CA MET A 159 16.35 6.20 5.26
C MET A 159 17.84 6.28 5.65
N SER A 160 18.60 5.20 5.46
CA SER A 160 20.04 5.16 5.71
C SER A 160 20.81 6.18 4.86
N THR A 161 20.42 6.37 3.61
CA THR A 161 21.04 7.34 2.70
C THR A 161 20.75 8.77 3.15
N LEU A 162 19.50 9.08 3.53
CA LEU A 162 19.15 10.39 4.07
C LEU A 162 19.87 10.68 5.39
N ALA A 163 20.01 9.69 6.27
CA ALA A 163 20.72 9.83 7.54
C ALA A 163 22.21 10.14 7.33
N VAL A 164 22.86 9.47 6.37
CA VAL A 164 24.27 9.73 6.02
C VAL A 164 24.41 11.12 5.38
N VAL A 165 23.57 11.47 4.39
CA VAL A 165 23.63 12.79 3.76
C VAL A 165 23.43 13.89 4.79
N ARG A 166 22.43 13.76 5.68
CA ARG A 166 22.25 14.70 6.79
C ARG A 166 23.52 14.82 7.65
N ARG A 167 24.16 13.71 7.98
CA ARG A 167 25.37 13.68 8.83
C ARG A 167 26.54 14.41 8.17
N GLU A 168 26.71 14.23 6.87
CA GLU A 168 27.81 14.84 6.10
C GLU A 168 27.55 16.31 5.76
N THR A 169 26.31 16.68 5.43
CA THR A 169 25.97 18.06 5.03
C THR A 169 25.54 18.94 6.21
N ASN A 170 25.43 18.36 7.41
CA ASN A 170 25.01 19.01 8.66
C ASN A 170 23.71 19.85 8.54
N SER A 171 22.84 19.50 7.59
CA SER A 171 21.61 20.23 7.27
C SER A 171 20.55 19.29 6.70
N TRP A 172 19.28 19.60 6.96
CA TRP A 172 18.12 18.87 6.42
C TRP A 172 17.68 19.33 5.04
N ILE A 173 18.15 20.49 4.59
CA ILE A 173 17.74 21.08 3.30
C ILE A 173 18.17 20.16 2.15
N TRP A 174 19.42 19.69 2.18
CA TRP A 174 20.00 18.82 1.15
C TRP A 174 19.35 17.42 1.07
N PRO A 175 19.19 16.65 2.16
CA PRO A 175 18.55 15.35 2.07
C PRO A 175 17.06 15.45 1.69
N LEU A 176 16.35 16.49 2.13
CA LEU A 176 14.95 16.69 1.74
C LEU A 176 14.83 17.10 0.26
N TRP A 177 15.70 18.00 -0.20
CA TRP A 177 15.77 18.37 -1.61
C TRP A 177 16.05 17.16 -2.51
N GLN A 178 17.03 16.34 -2.12
CA GLN A 178 17.37 15.11 -2.83
C GLN A 178 16.19 14.13 -2.88
N LEU A 179 15.50 13.93 -1.75
CA LEU A 179 14.31 13.07 -1.68
C LEU A 179 13.23 13.59 -2.63
N VAL A 180 12.88 14.87 -2.55
CA VAL A 180 11.81 15.45 -3.37
C VAL A 180 12.14 15.38 -4.86
N VAL A 181 13.36 15.73 -5.26
CA VAL A 181 13.77 15.70 -6.67
C VAL A 181 13.77 14.28 -7.22
N MET A 182 14.31 13.31 -6.49
CA MET A 182 14.36 11.91 -6.93
C MET A 182 12.97 11.28 -6.97
N THR A 183 12.11 11.58 -6.00
CA THR A 183 10.71 11.13 -6.01
C THR A 183 9.93 11.77 -7.15
N LEU A 184 10.17 13.04 -7.48
CA LEU A 184 9.53 13.71 -8.61
C LEU A 184 9.96 13.08 -9.94
N ILE A 185 11.25 12.79 -10.11
CA ILE A 185 11.76 12.10 -11.30
C ILE A 185 11.13 10.70 -11.40
N ALA A 186 11.11 9.94 -10.31
CA ALA A 186 10.48 8.62 -10.26
C ALA A 186 8.99 8.68 -10.65
N TYR A 187 8.27 9.69 -10.15
CA TYR A 187 6.87 9.92 -10.46
C TYR A 187 6.66 10.20 -11.95
N VAL A 188 7.44 11.10 -12.55
CA VAL A 188 7.32 11.46 -13.98
C VAL A 188 7.65 10.26 -14.87
N VAL A 189 8.70 9.50 -14.54
CA VAL A 189 9.09 8.32 -15.32
C VAL A 189 8.02 7.22 -15.21
N ALA A 190 7.51 6.96 -14.02
CA ALA A 190 6.45 5.98 -13.80
C ALA A 190 5.15 6.39 -14.51
N LEU A 191 4.75 7.66 -14.41
CA LEU A 191 3.61 8.23 -15.11
C LEU A 191 3.75 8.10 -16.63
N GLY A 192 4.91 8.48 -17.17
CA GLY A 192 5.19 8.36 -18.59
C GLY A 192 5.14 6.91 -19.06
N ALA A 193 5.72 5.98 -18.30
CA ALA A 193 5.65 4.57 -18.62
C ALA A 193 4.21 4.05 -18.60
N TYR A 194 3.43 4.36 -17.56
CA TYR A 194 2.04 3.93 -17.48
C TYR A 194 1.21 4.47 -18.65
N GLN A 195 1.34 5.76 -18.98
CA GLN A 195 0.59 6.38 -20.08
C GLN A 195 0.97 5.85 -21.46
N ILE A 196 2.23 5.45 -21.66
CA ILE A 196 2.71 4.87 -22.94
C ILE A 196 2.25 3.42 -23.10
N LEU A 197 2.16 2.67 -22.00
CA LEU A 197 1.85 1.23 -22.01
C LEU A 197 0.36 0.90 -21.78
N LYS A 198 -0.45 1.88 -21.37
CA LYS A 198 -1.88 1.72 -21.11
C LYS A 198 -2.69 1.51 -22.40
#